data_AF-A0A0M4QF96-F1
#
_entry.id   AF-A0A0M4QF96-F1
#
_cell.length_a   1.000
_cell.length_b   1.000
_cell.length_c   1.000
_cell.angle_alpha   90.00
_cell.angle_beta   90.00
_cell.angle_gamma   90.00
#
_symmetry.space_group_name_H-M   'P 1'
#
loop_
_entity.id
_entity.type
_entity.pdbx_description
1 polymer ?
#
loop_
_entity_poly.entity_id
_entity_poly.type
_entity_poly.pdbx_seq_one_letter_code
_entity_poly.pdbx_strand_id
1 'polypeptide(L)'
;MAAGAAVISAPAAQASGYCYIGGQICFWADDTYQGDSIYMSWDVYEWGQSNFHDRATSVDSDMSRRYYVYDDPFYTGANTYIGPYSQFSDLGPSWAGGWSDRIDSSRFA
;
A
#
# COMPACT_ATOMS: atom_id res chain seq x y z
N MET A 1 -11.99 -16.19 9.88
CA MET A 1 -11.83 -14.98 10.70
C MET A 1 -11.43 -13.87 9.74
N ALA A 2 -12.29 -12.87 9.52
CA ALA A 2 -12.02 -11.79 8.59
C ALA A 2 -11.21 -10.71 9.31
N ALA A 3 -9.95 -10.52 8.92
CA ALA A 3 -9.19 -9.33 9.31
C ALA A 3 -9.72 -8.19 8.42
N GLY A 4 -10.32 -7.17 9.06
CA GLY A 4 -10.88 -6.02 8.35
C GLY A 4 -9.80 -4.99 8.01
N ALA A 5 -9.87 -4.41 6.82
CA ALA A 5 -9.11 -3.23 6.47
C ALA A 5 -9.56 -2.08 7.38
N ALA A 6 -8.63 -1.55 8.17
CA ALA A 6 -8.89 -0.36 8.98
C ALA A 6 -8.18 0.82 8.32
N VAL A 7 -8.95 1.82 7.90
CA VAL A 7 -8.42 3.14 7.56
C VAL A 7 -8.22 3.88 8.87
N ILE A 8 -7.00 4.33 9.12
CA ILE A 8 -6.66 5.09 10.33
C ILE A 8 -6.03 6.40 9.87
N SER A 9 -6.55 7.53 10.35
CA SER A 9 -5.92 8.83 10.12
C SER A 9 -4.79 9.03 11.12
N ALA A 10 -3.55 9.13 10.63
CA ALA A 10 -2.37 9.32 11.49
C ALA A 10 -2.18 10.81 11.83
N PRO A 11 -1.85 11.18 13.09
CA PRO A 11 -1.44 12.55 13.41
C PRO A 11 -0.07 12.86 12.80
N ALA A 12 0.10 14.10 12.30
CA ALA A 12 1.25 14.60 11.53
C ALA A 12 2.61 14.66 12.26
N ALA A 13 2.84 13.89 13.32
CA ALA A 13 4.01 14.02 14.17
C ALA A 13 4.60 12.66 14.56
N GLN A 14 5.16 11.94 13.57
CA GLN A 14 6.31 11.03 13.66
C GLN A 14 6.45 10.31 12.30
N ALA A 15 7.10 10.99 11.35
CA ALA A 15 7.46 10.44 10.03
C ALA A 15 8.62 9.46 10.16
N SER A 16 8.38 8.38 10.89
CA SER A 16 9.12 7.15 10.75
C SER A 16 8.14 6.19 10.10
N GLY A 17 8.26 6.02 8.78
CA GLY A 17 7.44 5.11 8.00
C GLY A 17 7.72 3.68 8.45
N TYR A 18 7.20 3.32 9.62
CA TYR A 18 7.24 1.98 10.16
C TYR A 18 5.81 1.52 10.22
N CYS A 19 5.51 0.52 9.41
CA CYS A 19 4.34 -0.31 9.54
C CYS A 19 4.43 -0.95 10.93
N TYR A 20 3.72 -0.38 11.90
CA TYR A 20 3.88 -0.67 13.33
C TYR A 20 3.55 -2.12 13.71
N ILE A 21 3.03 -2.90 12.78
CA ILE A 21 2.54 -4.25 12.99
C ILE A 21 3.31 -5.18 12.06
N GLY A 22 4.10 -6.07 12.66
CA GLY A 22 4.97 -6.95 11.90
C GLY A 22 4.21 -7.88 10.96
N GLY A 23 4.76 -8.09 9.76
CA GLY A 23 4.12 -8.90 8.72
C GLY A 23 2.96 -8.20 8.00
N GLN A 24 2.89 -6.87 8.08
CA GLN A 24 1.93 -6.05 7.34
C GLN A 24 2.60 -5.14 6.33
N ILE A 25 1.78 -4.60 5.43
CA ILE A 25 2.12 -3.59 4.46
C ILE A 25 1.18 -2.43 4.68
N CYS A 26 1.77 -1.25 4.64
CA CYS A 26 1.15 0.01 4.96
C CYS A 26 1.22 0.91 3.75
N PHE A 27 0.08 1.39 3.29
CA PHE A 27 -0.01 2.39 2.23
C PHE A 27 -0.51 3.70 2.82
N TRP A 28 0.02 4.80 2.30
CA TRP A 28 -0.29 6.16 2.75
C TRP A 28 -0.77 7.01 1.59
N ALA A 29 -1.69 7.93 1.92
CA ALA A 29 -2.32 8.83 0.96
C ALA A 29 -1.41 9.99 0.53
N ASP A 30 -0.37 10.27 1.32
CA ASP A 30 0.60 11.31 1.03
C ASP A 30 2.03 10.76 1.07
N ASP A 31 2.93 11.47 0.42
CA ASP A 31 4.35 11.14 0.37
C ASP A 31 4.97 11.18 1.77
N THR A 32 6.12 10.53 1.92
CA THR A 32 6.87 10.48 3.20
C THR A 32 6.06 9.90 4.36
N TYR A 33 5.12 9.00 4.06
CA TYR A 33 4.32 8.23 5.03
C TYR A 33 3.35 9.09 5.84
N GLN A 34 2.62 9.99 5.17
CA GLN A 34 1.69 10.93 5.80
C GLN A 34 0.24 10.71 5.35
N GLY A 35 -0.68 11.44 6.00
CA GLY A 35 -2.09 11.42 5.66
C GLY A 35 -2.84 10.20 6.15
N ASP A 36 -3.94 9.90 5.48
CA ASP A 36 -4.71 8.68 5.71
C ASP A 36 -3.88 7.46 5.31
N SER A 37 -4.02 6.36 6.06
CA SER A 37 -3.30 5.13 5.77
C SER A 37 -4.17 3.89 5.91
N ILE A 38 -3.79 2.86 5.16
CA ILE A 38 -4.39 1.53 5.22
C ILE A 38 -3.30 0.48 5.49
N TYR A 39 -3.62 -0.45 6.37
CA TYR A 39 -2.75 -1.53 6.82
C TYR A 39 -3.37 -2.84 6.38
N MET A 40 -2.59 -3.72 5.75
CA MET A 40 -3.11 -5.00 5.29
C MET A 40 -2.09 -6.13 5.41
N SER A 41 -2.62 -7.34 5.54
CA SER A 41 -1.85 -8.59 5.58
C SER A 41 -2.51 -9.70 4.77
N TRP A 42 -3.40 -9.35 3.85
CA TRP A 42 -4.18 -10.24 2.99
C TRP A 42 -4.26 -9.67 1.56
N ASP A 43 -4.81 -10.47 0.65
CA ASP A 43 -5.02 -10.07 -0.74
C ASP A 43 -6.29 -9.20 -0.86
N VAL A 44 -6.21 -8.10 -1.61
CA VAL A 44 -7.31 -7.19 -1.86
C VAL A 44 -7.70 -7.29 -3.33
N TYR A 45 -8.87 -7.87 -3.58
CA TYR A 45 -9.38 -8.09 -4.94
C TYR A 45 -9.82 -6.79 -5.62
N GLU A 46 -10.28 -5.80 -4.87
CA GLU A 46 -10.78 -4.52 -5.40
C GLU A 46 -10.66 -3.47 -4.30
N TRP A 47 -9.83 -2.43 -4.54
CA TRP A 47 -9.66 -1.34 -3.59
C TRP A 47 -10.80 -0.35 -3.68
N GLY A 48 -11.59 -0.33 -4.77
CA GLY A 48 -12.83 0.46 -4.88
C GLY A 48 -13.83 0.26 -3.73
N GLN A 49 -13.80 -0.90 -3.06
CA GLN A 49 -14.63 -1.16 -1.88
C GLN A 49 -14.00 -0.66 -0.56
N SER A 50 -12.75 -0.23 -0.61
CA SER A 50 -12.05 0.50 0.45
C SER A 50 -12.08 1.99 0.12
N ASN A 51 -12.15 2.87 1.13
CA ASN A 51 -12.02 4.32 0.90
C ASN A 51 -10.59 4.76 0.52
N PHE A 52 -9.78 3.85 -0.04
CA PHE A 52 -8.36 4.02 -0.35
C PHE A 52 -8.02 3.71 -1.82
N HIS A 53 -9.03 3.47 -2.66
CA HIS A 53 -8.86 3.36 -4.11
C HIS A 53 -8.13 4.58 -4.69
N ASP A 54 -7.09 4.35 -5.48
CA ASP A 54 -6.31 5.40 -6.15
C ASP A 54 -5.85 6.53 -5.21
N ARG A 55 -5.37 6.15 -4.02
CA ARG A 55 -4.81 7.12 -3.05
C ARG A 55 -3.38 6.85 -2.65
N ALA A 56 -2.86 5.65 -2.89
CA ALA A 56 -1.55 5.29 -2.36
C ALA A 56 -0.44 6.07 -3.08
N THR A 57 0.33 6.88 -2.34
CA THR A 57 1.51 7.60 -2.86
C THR A 57 2.81 7.22 -2.15
N SER A 58 2.74 6.62 -0.96
CA SER A 58 3.92 6.02 -0.30
C SER A 58 3.58 4.68 0.37
N VAL A 59 4.59 3.84 0.57
CA VAL A 59 4.42 2.47 1.08
C VAL A 59 5.60 1.98 1.90
N ASP A 60 5.31 1.14 2.89
CA ASP A 60 6.25 0.48 3.77
C ASP A 60 5.75 -0.94 4.00
N SER A 61 6.64 -1.89 3.77
CA SER A 61 6.36 -3.31 3.87
C SER A 61 7.27 -3.89 4.93
N ASP A 62 6.71 -4.30 6.07
CA ASP A 62 7.41 -5.12 7.05
C ASP A 62 7.17 -6.63 6.79
N MET A 63 6.90 -6.98 5.54
CA MET A 63 6.64 -8.35 5.13
C MET A 63 7.91 -9.06 4.68
N SER A 64 7.98 -10.36 4.94
CA SER A 64 9.08 -11.24 4.51
C SER A 64 8.97 -11.73 3.07
N ARG A 65 7.90 -11.36 2.35
CA ARG A 65 7.58 -11.85 1.01
C ARG A 65 7.19 -10.69 0.09
N ARG A 66 7.22 -10.96 -1.22
CA ARG A 66 6.82 -9.99 -2.25
C ARG A 66 5.31 -9.75 -2.21
N TYR A 67 4.94 -8.53 -2.50
CA TYR A 67 3.54 -8.11 -2.62
C TYR A 67 3.34 -7.44 -3.98
N TYR A 68 2.45 -8.00 -4.79
CA TYR A 68 2.11 -7.46 -6.09
C TYR A 68 0.99 -6.44 -5.97
N VAL A 69 1.11 -5.34 -6.70
CA VAL A 69 0.08 -4.31 -6.86
C VAL A 69 -0.25 -4.18 -8.33
N TYR A 70 -1.53 -3.99 -8.60
CA TYR A 70 -2.13 -4.00 -9.93
C TYR A 70 -2.94 -2.72 -10.12
N ASP A 71 -2.96 -2.21 -11.36
CA ASP A 71 -3.72 -1.00 -11.69
C ASP A 71 -5.18 -1.24 -12.05
N ASP A 72 -5.57 -2.49 -12.28
CA ASP A 72 -6.98 -2.88 -12.42
C ASP A 72 -7.43 -3.78 -11.23
N PRO A 73 -8.75 -3.87 -10.98
CA PRO A 73 -9.32 -4.84 -10.05
C PRO A 73 -9.01 -6.30 -10.44
N PHE A 74 -9.20 -7.22 -9.49
CA PHE A 74 -9.09 -8.67 -9.68
C PHE A 74 -7.74 -9.19 -10.19
N TYR A 75 -6.65 -8.48 -9.88
CA TYR A 75 -5.27 -8.84 -10.23
C TYR A 75 -4.99 -8.85 -11.74
N THR A 76 -5.64 -7.93 -12.46
CA THR A 76 -5.43 -7.74 -13.91
C THR A 76 -4.67 -6.44 -14.19
N GLY A 77 -4.44 -6.12 -15.46
CA GLY A 77 -3.75 -4.89 -15.85
C GLY A 77 -2.22 -4.96 -15.73
N ALA A 78 -1.60 -3.78 -15.69
CA ALA A 78 -0.20 -3.65 -15.37
C ALA A 78 0.03 -4.05 -13.90
N ASN A 79 1.24 -4.52 -13.59
CA ASN A 79 1.62 -4.80 -12.21
C ASN A 79 3.07 -4.42 -11.95
N THR A 80 3.34 -4.17 -10.67
CA THR A 80 4.68 -4.11 -10.11
C THR A 80 4.66 -4.84 -8.77
N TYR A 81 5.81 -4.94 -8.12
CA TYR A 81 5.91 -5.55 -6.80
C TYR A 81 6.62 -4.65 -5.81
N ILE A 82 6.17 -4.75 -4.57
CA ILE A 82 6.83 -4.21 -3.39
C ILE A 82 7.67 -5.34 -2.80
N GLY A 83 8.94 -5.03 -2.55
CA GLY A 83 9.91 -5.98 -2.02
C GLY A 83 9.63 -6.33 -0.56
N PRO A 84 10.21 -7.44 -0.06
CA PRO A 84 10.22 -7.71 1.37
C PRO A 84 11.01 -6.63 2.11
N TYR A 85 10.55 -6.23 3.30
CA TYR A 85 11.22 -5.25 4.17
C TYR A 85 11.66 -3.98 3.43
N SER A 86 10.75 -3.40 2.64
CA SER A 86 11.05 -2.30 1.73
C SER A 86 10.17 -1.09 1.96
N GLN A 87 10.75 0.07 1.68
CA GLN A 87 10.20 1.39 1.97
C GLN A 87 10.33 2.28 0.76
N PHE A 88 9.23 2.90 0.37
CA PHE A 88 9.17 3.87 -0.71
C PHE A 88 8.38 5.08 -0.25
N SER A 89 9.10 6.19 -0.06
CA SER A 89 8.52 7.46 0.38
C SER A 89 7.74 8.19 -0.71
N ASP A 90 7.78 7.69 -1.94
CA ASP A 90 7.17 8.26 -3.15
C ASP A 90 6.99 7.13 -4.18
N LEU A 91 5.75 6.90 -4.61
CA LEU A 91 5.32 5.95 -5.66
C LEU A 91 5.10 6.63 -7.01
N GLY A 92 5.45 7.90 -7.13
CA GLY A 92 5.37 8.75 -8.31
C GLY A 92 6.33 8.33 -9.44
N PRO A 93 6.59 9.21 -10.42
CA PRO A 93 7.13 8.83 -11.72
C PRO A 93 8.46 8.07 -11.70
N SER A 94 9.31 8.33 -10.70
CA SER A 94 10.60 7.66 -10.53
C SER A 94 10.48 6.22 -10.03
N TRP A 95 9.37 5.86 -9.40
CA TRP A 95 9.15 4.53 -8.84
C TRP A 95 8.27 3.70 -9.78
N ALA A 96 8.85 2.63 -10.32
CA ALA A 96 8.18 1.67 -11.21
C ALA A 96 7.34 2.28 -12.35
N GLY A 97 7.71 3.49 -12.81
CA GLY A 97 7.01 4.21 -13.88
C GLY A 97 5.77 5.01 -13.46
N GLY A 98 5.59 5.28 -12.16
CA GLY A 98 4.49 6.10 -11.63
C GLY A 98 3.26 5.27 -11.26
N TRP A 99 3.17 4.92 -9.98
CA TRP A 99 2.11 4.13 -9.34
C TRP A 99 1.33 4.89 -8.27
N SER A 100 1.68 6.15 -8.02
CA SER A 100 0.86 7.07 -7.22
C SER A 100 -0.56 7.08 -7.74
N ASP A 101 -1.53 6.85 -6.86
CA ASP A 101 -2.96 6.94 -7.16
C ASP A 101 -3.44 6.01 -8.28
N ARG A 102 -2.86 4.80 -8.35
CA ARG A 102 -3.17 3.83 -9.41
C ARG A 102 -3.46 2.42 -8.92
N ILE A 103 -3.46 2.16 -7.61
CA ILE A 103 -3.54 0.79 -7.09
C ILE A 103 -5.01 0.42 -6.87
N ASP A 104 -5.47 -0.62 -7.58
CA ASP A 104 -6.86 -1.09 -7.51
C ASP A 104 -6.99 -2.57 -7.08
N SER A 105 -5.94 -3.37 -7.19
CA SER A 105 -5.89 -4.68 -6.53
C SER A 105 -4.48 -5.08 -6.14
N SER A 106 -4.37 -5.99 -5.18
CA SER A 106 -3.07 -6.37 -4.63
C SER A 106 -3.08 -7.74 -3.98
N ARG A 107 -1.98 -8.48 -4.11
CA ARG A 107 -1.87 -9.84 -3.57
C ARG A 107 -0.46 -10.24 -3.24
N PHE A 108 -0.32 -11.27 -2.43
CA PHE A 108 0.96 -11.93 -2.22
C PHE A 108 1.43 -12.75 -3.42
N ALA A 109 2.76 -12.84 -3.54
CA ALA A 109 3.44 -13.78 -4.43
C ALA A 109 3.32 -15.23 -3.93
#